data_AF-A0A4Q3B0I4-F1
#
_entry.id   AF-A0A4Q3B0I4-F1
#
_cell.length_a   1.000
_cell.length_b   1.000
_cell.length_c   1.000
_cell.angle_alpha   90.00
_cell.angle_beta   90.00
_cell.angle_gamma   90.00
#
_symmetry.space_group_name_H-M   'P 1'
#
loop_
_entity.id
_entity.type
_entity.pdbx_description
1 polymer ?
#
loop_
_entity_poly.entity_id
_entity_poly.type
_entity_poly.pdbx_seq_one_letter_code
_entity_poly.pdbx_strand_id
1 'polypeptide(L)'
;MKQIFLLVFLLITVTSLHASGISDTVRVPLFRQVFHDKIDKEQQLLDKADTKIDGTLHVNNNDEINLHVSDAVFRQVDELQTWVEANAAIVSNNDKIRYLRLVEDMLKTFRVEWAKRQIKPVDFPTLLVSFDQAIKAVSEGKSILPTIHASPYEVAKIVTSVFNENADYKKADEIVYLKYTKLHPENILKTIRPYVKAEFADSLVVIACKNNPVQLYSFAQSSSSPEGKLINENTNPMVKTVAQLSKTANALFYFPFLDDLLSGKKTLEQIKPLVGDGDASYDSIGYYRMLVNTEIDYFKRMAPPARDTPIAMFGANGLRDMLKSKSIQHFIKHINELHDVSNLSVRMKAIQPLNSTELYYMMVMGESDLYTSSYKH
;
A
#
# COMPACT_ATOMS: atom_id res chain seq x y z
N MET A 1 42.83 -37.85 -49.67
CA MET A 1 42.42 -37.08 -50.86
C MET A 1 41.20 -36.23 -50.48
N LYS A 2 41.21 -35.05 -49.82
CA LYS A 2 42.10 -33.89 -49.76
C LYS A 2 42.56 -33.41 -51.15
N GLN A 3 41.61 -32.86 -51.94
CA GLN A 3 41.84 -31.78 -52.94
C GLN A 3 40.63 -31.43 -53.85
N ILE A 4 39.38 -31.81 -53.54
CA ILE A 4 38.22 -31.50 -54.41
C ILE A 4 37.13 -30.65 -53.69
N PHE A 5 37.47 -29.99 -52.58
CA PHE A 5 36.51 -29.17 -51.81
C PHE A 5 36.79 -27.67 -51.80
N LEU A 6 37.57 -27.15 -52.76
CA LEU A 6 38.06 -25.77 -52.76
C LEU A 6 37.82 -24.99 -54.06
N LEU A 7 36.81 -25.36 -54.85
CA LEU A 7 36.55 -24.70 -56.15
C LEU A 7 35.06 -24.46 -56.46
N VAL A 8 34.19 -24.48 -55.44
CA VAL A 8 32.77 -24.07 -55.56
C VAL A 8 32.44 -22.88 -54.65
N PHE A 9 33.42 -22.33 -53.93
CA PHE A 9 33.22 -21.21 -52.99
C PHE A 9 33.58 -19.83 -53.57
N LEU A 10 33.79 -19.72 -54.89
CA LEU A 10 34.25 -18.48 -55.54
C LEU A 10 33.42 -18.10 -56.77
N LEU A 11 32.09 -18.25 -56.72
CA LEU A 11 31.22 -17.78 -57.80
C LEU A 11 29.83 -17.33 -57.34
N ILE A 12 29.73 -16.62 -56.22
CA ILE A 12 28.56 -15.79 -55.88
C ILE A 12 29.07 -14.53 -55.16
N THR A 13 29.72 -13.65 -55.92
CA THR A 13 29.95 -12.26 -55.52
C THR A 13 29.41 -11.39 -56.65
N VAL A 14 28.73 -10.31 -56.28
CA VAL A 14 27.98 -9.38 -57.14
C VAL A 14 26.53 -9.80 -57.42
N THR A 15 25.75 -9.99 -56.36
CA THR A 15 24.41 -9.38 -56.35
C THR A 15 24.53 -8.08 -55.58
N SER A 16 24.27 -6.98 -56.28
CA SER A 16 24.21 -5.62 -55.76
C SER A 16 23.22 -5.55 -54.61
N LEU A 17 23.71 -5.71 -53.38
CA LEU A 17 23.06 -5.16 -52.20
C LEU A 17 22.97 -3.66 -52.45
N HIS A 18 21.78 -3.21 -52.86
CA HIS A 18 21.38 -1.84 -52.64
C HIS A 18 21.28 -1.71 -51.12
N ALA A 19 22.41 -1.36 -50.51
CA ALA A 19 22.39 -0.69 -49.23
C ALA A 19 21.66 0.62 -49.47
N SER A 20 20.34 0.59 -49.34
CA SER A 20 19.56 1.80 -49.11
C SER A 20 19.99 2.29 -47.74
N GLY A 21 21.05 3.11 -47.71
CA GLY A 21 21.30 4.01 -46.62
C GLY A 21 20.13 4.99 -46.57
N ILE A 22 19.05 4.58 -45.91
CA ILE A 22 17.95 5.47 -45.55
C ILE A 22 18.46 6.28 -44.36
N SER A 23 19.27 7.28 -44.67
CA SER A 23 19.26 8.53 -43.93
C SER A 23 18.09 9.37 -44.48
N ASP A 24 16.88 8.83 -44.47
CA ASP A 24 15.69 9.68 -44.60
C ASP A 24 15.42 10.25 -43.21
N THR A 25 16.00 11.41 -42.93
CA THR A 25 15.44 12.27 -41.88
C THR A 25 13.98 12.49 -42.23
N VAL A 26 13.07 11.89 -41.44
CA VAL A 26 11.63 12.05 -41.65
C VAL A 26 11.33 13.55 -41.65
N ARG A 27 10.86 14.06 -42.80
CA ARG A 27 10.68 15.50 -42.98
C ARG A 27 9.49 15.99 -42.15
N VAL A 28 9.77 16.49 -40.95
CA VAL A 28 8.76 17.07 -40.05
C VAL A 28 8.24 18.39 -40.65
N PRO A 29 6.92 18.53 -40.90
CA PRO A 29 6.35 19.80 -41.33
C PRO A 29 6.55 20.90 -40.29
N LEU A 30 6.78 22.13 -40.76
CA LEU A 30 7.10 23.30 -39.92
C LEU A 30 6.13 23.49 -38.73
N PHE A 31 4.82 23.34 -38.97
CA PHE A 31 3.81 23.52 -37.92
C PHE A 31 3.80 22.42 -36.85
N ARG A 32 4.47 21.27 -37.06
CA ARG A 32 4.65 20.23 -36.06
C ARG A 32 5.97 20.32 -35.31
N GLN A 33 6.96 21.07 -35.82
CA GLN A 33 8.27 21.24 -35.16
C GLN A 33 8.12 21.71 -33.71
N VAL A 34 7.17 22.60 -33.43
CA VAL A 34 6.88 23.06 -32.06
C VAL A 34 6.55 21.94 -31.06
N PHE A 35 6.06 20.78 -31.50
CA PHE A 35 5.80 19.64 -30.62
C PHE A 35 7.05 18.78 -30.41
N HIS A 36 7.93 18.68 -31.41
CA HIS A 36 9.25 18.07 -31.26
C HIS A 36 10.11 18.93 -30.32
N ASP A 37 10.15 20.26 -30.54
CA ASP A 37 10.88 21.20 -29.67
C ASP A 37 10.46 21.11 -28.18
N LYS A 38 9.20 20.76 -27.90
CA LYS A 38 8.70 20.55 -26.53
C LYS A 38 9.21 19.25 -25.93
N ILE A 39 9.29 18.18 -26.72
CA ILE A 39 9.85 16.89 -26.30
C ILE A 39 11.34 17.08 -26.02
N ASP A 40 12.06 17.72 -26.93
CA ASP A 40 13.48 18.06 -26.78
C ASP A 40 13.73 18.90 -25.53
N LYS A 41 12.84 19.86 -25.25
CA LYS A 41 12.89 20.66 -24.02
C LYS A 41 12.72 19.79 -22.77
N GLU A 42 11.81 18.82 -22.75
CA GLU A 42 11.65 17.92 -21.60
C GLU A 42 12.86 16.95 -21.47
N GLN A 43 13.46 16.50 -22.57
CA GLN A 43 14.74 15.76 -22.55
C GLN A 43 15.86 16.60 -21.95
N GLN A 44 16.00 17.88 -22.35
CA GLN A 44 16.99 18.80 -21.76
C GLN A 44 16.74 19.06 -20.27
N LEU A 45 15.47 19.13 -19.84
CA LEU A 45 15.12 19.27 -18.42
C LEU A 45 15.42 18.00 -17.62
N LEU A 46 15.32 16.83 -18.24
CA LEU A 46 15.76 15.56 -17.64
C LEU A 46 17.27 15.47 -17.56
N ASP A 47 18.00 15.86 -18.61
CA ASP A 47 19.47 15.97 -18.63
C ASP A 47 19.95 16.80 -17.44
N LYS A 48 19.39 18.01 -17.29
CA LYS A 48 19.66 18.91 -16.16
C LYS A 48 19.37 18.33 -14.77
N ALA A 49 18.59 17.26 -14.66
CA ALA A 49 18.26 16.67 -13.37
C ALA A 49 19.48 16.07 -12.64
N ASP A 50 20.55 15.72 -13.37
CA ASP A 50 21.82 15.26 -12.79
C ASP A 50 22.85 16.38 -12.59
N THR A 51 22.42 17.64 -12.76
CA THR A 51 23.21 18.90 -12.70
C THR A 51 24.04 19.25 -13.94
N LYS A 52 24.05 18.41 -14.98
CA LYS A 52 24.75 18.69 -16.25
C LYS A 52 23.79 18.69 -17.43
N ILE A 53 24.25 19.22 -18.56
CA ILE A 53 23.56 19.11 -19.84
C ILE A 53 24.61 18.62 -20.82
N ASP A 54 24.79 17.31 -20.86
CA ASP A 54 25.81 16.64 -21.68
C ASP A 54 25.25 15.46 -22.48
N GLY A 55 23.92 15.27 -22.48
CA GLY A 55 23.26 14.16 -23.16
C GLY A 55 23.48 12.82 -22.47
N THR A 56 23.89 12.83 -21.20
CA THR A 56 24.07 11.62 -20.39
C THR A 56 23.47 11.78 -19.00
N LEU A 57 22.72 10.79 -18.54
CA LEU A 57 22.10 10.78 -17.22
C LEU A 57 22.90 9.93 -16.24
N HIS A 58 23.52 10.60 -15.27
CA HIS A 58 24.21 9.94 -14.16
C HIS A 58 23.23 9.60 -13.04
N VAL A 59 22.57 8.44 -13.15
CA VAL A 59 21.53 8.00 -12.22
C VAL A 59 22.06 7.18 -11.04
N ASN A 60 23.22 6.55 -11.19
CA ASN A 60 23.93 5.84 -10.13
C ASN A 60 25.43 5.64 -10.47
N ASN A 61 26.13 4.83 -9.67
CA ASN A 61 27.57 4.56 -9.83
C ASN A 61 27.90 3.49 -10.89
N ASN A 62 26.92 3.00 -11.65
CA ASN A 62 27.11 1.99 -12.68
C ASN A 62 26.92 2.62 -14.06
N ASP A 63 28.03 2.76 -14.79
CA ASP A 63 28.08 3.39 -16.11
C ASP A 63 27.20 2.67 -17.14
N GLU A 64 27.02 1.35 -17.06
CA GLU A 64 26.13 0.61 -17.96
C GLU A 64 24.67 0.99 -17.72
N ILE A 65 24.27 1.21 -16.47
CA ILE A 65 22.91 1.65 -16.14
C ILE A 65 22.70 3.09 -16.61
N ASN A 66 23.69 3.97 -16.38
CA ASN A 66 23.65 5.35 -16.86
C ASN A 66 23.51 5.41 -18.39
N LEU A 67 24.30 4.61 -19.11
CA LEU A 67 24.24 4.53 -20.57
C LEU A 67 22.87 4.03 -21.05
N HIS A 68 22.32 2.98 -20.42
CA HIS A 68 21.03 2.42 -20.80
C HIS A 68 19.89 3.43 -20.57
N VAL A 69 19.90 4.16 -19.45
CA VAL A 69 18.90 5.20 -19.19
C VAL A 69 19.05 6.37 -20.16
N SER A 70 20.28 6.80 -20.44
CA SER A 70 20.55 7.88 -21.40
C SER A 70 20.09 7.52 -22.81
N ASP A 71 20.41 6.31 -23.27
CA ASP A 71 19.99 5.79 -24.57
C ASP A 71 18.46 5.76 -24.70
N ALA A 72 17.77 5.33 -23.65
CA ALA A 72 16.31 5.36 -23.61
C ALA A 72 15.75 6.78 -23.67
N VAL A 73 16.28 7.72 -22.87
CA VAL A 73 15.75 9.09 -22.79
C VAL A 73 15.99 9.89 -24.06
N PHE A 74 17.19 9.80 -24.64
CA PHE A 74 17.56 10.65 -25.77
C PHE A 74 17.26 9.95 -27.10
N ARG A 75 17.92 8.82 -27.39
CA ARG A 75 17.80 8.16 -28.71
C ARG A 75 16.43 7.51 -28.92
N GLN A 76 15.97 6.66 -27.99
CA GLN A 76 14.75 5.87 -28.22
C GLN A 76 13.47 6.72 -28.18
N VAL A 77 13.46 7.82 -27.43
CA VAL A 77 12.38 8.80 -27.50
C VAL A 77 12.34 9.48 -28.86
N ASP A 78 13.49 9.85 -29.44
CA ASP A 78 13.54 10.44 -30.79
C ASP A 78 13.10 9.44 -31.87
N GLU A 79 13.40 8.16 -31.69
CA GLU A 79 12.87 7.08 -32.52
C GLU A 79 11.34 6.99 -32.40
N LEU A 80 10.78 7.23 -31.23
CA LEU A 80 9.33 7.29 -31.03
C LEU A 80 8.72 8.52 -31.73
N GLN A 81 9.37 9.68 -31.67
CA GLN A 81 8.96 10.87 -32.45
C GLN A 81 8.95 10.56 -33.96
N THR A 82 10.01 9.91 -34.43
CA THR A 82 10.17 9.48 -35.83
C THR A 82 9.09 8.46 -36.22
N TRP A 83 8.78 7.49 -35.36
CA TRP A 83 7.70 6.55 -35.55
C TRP A 83 6.36 7.26 -35.66
N VAL A 84 6.07 8.24 -34.78
CA VAL A 84 4.83 9.01 -34.86
C VAL A 84 4.72 9.67 -36.22
N GLU A 85 5.77 10.30 -36.74
CA GLU A 85 5.75 10.99 -38.03
C GLU A 85 5.63 10.01 -39.22
N ALA A 86 6.38 8.91 -39.21
CA ALA A 86 6.40 7.91 -40.28
C ALA A 86 5.17 6.98 -40.33
N ASN A 87 4.44 6.83 -39.22
CA ASN A 87 3.34 5.87 -39.13
C ASN A 87 2.13 6.27 -39.99
N ALA A 88 1.92 5.56 -41.10
CA ALA A 88 0.82 5.81 -42.04
C ALA A 88 -0.59 5.58 -41.46
N ALA A 89 -0.72 4.82 -40.36
CA ALA A 89 -2.02 4.63 -39.68
C ALA A 89 -2.47 5.90 -38.93
N ILE A 90 -1.54 6.79 -38.57
CA ILE A 90 -1.85 8.08 -37.97
C ILE A 90 -2.02 9.10 -39.10
N VAL A 91 -3.21 9.12 -39.69
CA VAL A 91 -3.45 9.82 -40.97
C VAL A 91 -3.53 11.34 -40.83
N SER A 92 -4.25 11.84 -39.81
CA SER A 92 -4.51 13.26 -39.70
C SER A 92 -3.39 14.02 -38.99
N ASN A 93 -3.19 15.29 -39.38
CA ASN A 93 -2.26 16.17 -38.69
C ASN A 93 -2.57 16.28 -37.18
N ASN A 94 -3.85 16.41 -36.83
CA ASN A 94 -4.26 16.56 -35.45
C ASN A 94 -3.97 15.29 -34.63
N ASP A 95 -4.10 14.10 -35.25
CA ASP A 95 -3.72 12.86 -34.59
C ASP A 95 -2.22 12.82 -34.35
N LYS A 96 -1.38 13.12 -35.35
CA LYS A 96 0.09 13.21 -35.16
C LYS A 96 0.45 14.12 -33.98
N ILE A 97 -0.15 15.31 -33.94
CA ILE A 97 0.03 16.26 -32.84
C ILE A 97 -0.40 15.65 -31.49
N ARG A 98 -1.54 14.95 -31.44
CA ARG A 98 -2.00 14.27 -30.23
C ARG A 98 -0.98 13.21 -29.77
N TYR A 99 -0.46 12.39 -30.68
CA TYR A 99 0.54 11.38 -30.35
C TYR A 99 1.86 11.98 -29.85
N LEU A 100 2.35 13.06 -30.48
CA LEU A 100 3.53 13.78 -29.99
C LEU A 100 3.30 14.36 -28.58
N ARG A 101 2.11 14.89 -28.29
CA ARG A 101 1.76 15.35 -26.93
C ARG A 101 1.79 14.22 -25.91
N LEU A 102 1.37 13.00 -26.27
CA LEU A 102 1.48 11.86 -25.35
C LEU A 102 2.95 11.55 -25.02
N VAL A 103 3.86 11.68 -25.99
CA VAL A 103 5.31 11.53 -25.76
C VAL A 103 5.84 12.62 -24.83
N GLU A 104 5.46 13.88 -25.08
CA GLU A 104 5.78 15.02 -24.21
C GLU A 104 5.27 14.78 -22.77
N ASP A 105 4.00 14.39 -22.62
CA ASP A 105 3.35 14.17 -21.34
C ASP A 105 3.97 13.00 -20.56
N MET A 106 4.44 11.94 -21.24
CA MET A 106 5.17 10.84 -20.61
C MET A 106 6.48 11.35 -20.00
N LEU A 107 7.31 12.08 -20.74
CA LEU A 107 8.57 12.63 -20.23
C LEU A 107 8.34 13.57 -19.05
N LYS A 108 7.39 14.50 -19.21
CA LYS A 108 7.04 15.48 -18.20
C LYS A 108 6.51 14.82 -16.93
N THR A 109 5.63 13.83 -17.06
CA THR A 109 5.08 13.10 -15.91
C THR A 109 6.17 12.32 -15.19
N PHE A 110 7.04 11.64 -15.93
CA PHE A 110 8.19 10.94 -15.36
C PHE A 110 9.11 11.89 -14.59
N ARG A 111 9.48 13.04 -15.18
CA ARG A 111 10.32 14.05 -14.52
C ARG A 111 9.72 14.53 -13.20
N VAL A 112 8.42 14.81 -13.18
CA VAL A 112 7.70 15.24 -11.97
C VAL A 112 7.68 14.15 -10.91
N GLU A 113 7.39 12.90 -11.28
CA GLU A 113 7.35 11.78 -10.34
C GLU A 113 8.75 11.41 -9.83
N TRP A 114 9.78 11.51 -10.65
CA TRP A 114 11.18 11.36 -10.22
C TRP A 114 11.55 12.43 -9.21
N ALA A 115 11.24 13.71 -9.46
CA ALA A 115 11.50 14.79 -8.52
C ALA A 115 10.80 14.58 -7.16
N LYS A 116 9.60 13.98 -7.16
CA LYS A 116 8.85 13.60 -5.94
C LYS A 116 9.32 12.28 -5.30
N ARG A 117 10.34 11.63 -5.88
CA ARG A 117 10.85 10.31 -5.47
C ARG A 117 9.79 9.20 -5.49
N GLN A 118 8.84 9.30 -6.43
CA GLN A 118 7.76 8.34 -6.63
C GLN A 118 8.08 7.29 -7.72
N ILE A 119 9.14 7.50 -8.49
CA ILE A 119 9.71 6.54 -9.43
C ILE A 119 11.23 6.70 -9.43
N LYS A 120 11.97 5.61 -9.68
CA LYS A 120 13.43 5.67 -9.78
C LYS A 120 13.84 5.95 -11.23
N PRO A 121 14.96 6.66 -11.46
CA PRO A 121 15.41 6.96 -12.82
C PRO A 121 15.70 5.71 -13.65
N VAL A 122 16.20 4.67 -12.98
CA VAL A 122 16.50 3.36 -13.56
C VAL A 122 15.26 2.66 -14.13
N ASP A 123 14.06 3.11 -13.77
CA ASP A 123 12.80 2.55 -14.27
C ASP A 123 12.40 3.16 -15.63
N PHE A 124 13.08 4.22 -16.09
CA PHE A 124 12.73 4.89 -17.35
C PHE A 124 12.75 3.97 -18.58
N PRO A 125 13.75 3.09 -18.79
CA PRO A 125 13.72 2.16 -19.92
C PRO A 125 12.48 1.25 -19.90
N THR A 126 12.09 0.76 -18.72
CA THR A 126 10.87 -0.03 -18.55
C THR A 126 9.62 0.80 -18.85
N LEU A 127 9.58 2.06 -18.38
CA LEU A 127 8.50 2.99 -18.70
C LEU A 127 8.37 3.20 -20.21
N LEU A 128 9.49 3.44 -20.90
CA LEU A 128 9.49 3.69 -22.34
C LEU A 128 8.99 2.46 -23.12
N VAL A 129 9.42 1.26 -22.75
CA VAL A 129 8.93 0.01 -23.36
C VAL A 129 7.43 -0.15 -23.17
N SER A 130 6.92 0.06 -21.94
CA SER A 130 5.48 -0.01 -21.68
C SER A 130 4.71 1.08 -22.43
N PHE A 131 5.25 2.30 -22.48
CA PHE A 131 4.62 3.40 -23.20
C PHE A 131 4.58 3.15 -24.71
N ASP A 132 5.67 2.65 -25.30
CA ASP A 132 5.75 2.25 -26.71
C ASP A 132 4.72 1.17 -27.06
N GLN A 133 4.56 0.16 -26.20
CA GLN A 133 3.53 -0.87 -26.38
C GLN A 133 2.11 -0.26 -26.32
N ALA A 134 1.86 0.63 -25.36
CA ALA A 134 0.55 1.27 -25.20
C ALA A 134 0.22 2.22 -26.36
N ILE A 135 1.14 3.09 -26.77
CA ILE A 135 0.90 4.06 -27.84
C ILE A 135 0.68 3.38 -29.20
N LYS A 136 1.40 2.28 -29.47
CA LYS A 136 1.19 1.42 -30.65
C LYS A 136 -0.17 0.72 -30.59
N ALA A 137 -0.53 0.13 -29.45
CA ALA A 137 -1.84 -0.48 -29.26
C ALA A 137 -2.98 0.50 -29.54
N VAL A 138 -2.90 1.72 -29.00
CA VAL A 138 -3.89 2.78 -29.26
C VAL A 138 -3.94 3.15 -30.74
N SER A 139 -2.80 3.25 -31.43
CA SER A 139 -2.76 3.53 -32.87
C SER A 139 -3.41 2.45 -33.73
N GLU A 140 -3.49 1.23 -33.22
CA GLU A 140 -4.13 0.08 -33.87
C GLU A 140 -5.56 -0.17 -33.38
N GLY A 141 -6.12 0.72 -32.53
CA GLY A 141 -7.44 0.54 -31.92
C GLY A 141 -7.52 -0.62 -30.91
N LYS A 142 -6.37 -1.06 -30.39
CA LYS A 142 -6.25 -2.13 -29.39
C LYS A 142 -6.25 -1.56 -27.97
N SER A 143 -6.56 -2.43 -27.02
CA SER A 143 -6.61 -2.10 -25.59
C SER A 143 -5.21 -1.87 -25.00
N ILE A 144 -5.10 -0.92 -24.05
CA ILE A 144 -3.87 -0.70 -23.26
C ILE A 144 -3.78 -1.60 -22.03
N LEU A 145 -4.89 -2.26 -21.64
CA LEU A 145 -4.98 -3.05 -20.40
C LEU A 145 -3.90 -4.15 -20.28
N PRO A 146 -3.55 -4.91 -21.33
CA PRO A 146 -2.48 -5.91 -21.23
C PRO A 146 -1.14 -5.32 -20.76
N THR A 147 -0.78 -4.15 -21.29
CA THR A 147 0.43 -3.41 -20.91
C THR A 147 0.37 -2.95 -19.46
N ILE A 148 -0.77 -2.41 -19.02
CA ILE A 148 -0.97 -1.97 -17.63
C ILE A 148 -0.88 -3.16 -16.66
N HIS A 149 -1.44 -4.31 -17.02
CA HIS A 149 -1.32 -5.53 -16.21
C HIS A 149 0.14 -5.99 -16.06
N ALA A 150 0.91 -6.00 -17.15
CA ALA A 150 2.30 -6.46 -17.15
C ALA A 150 3.26 -5.49 -16.44
N SER A 151 2.95 -4.19 -16.42
CA SER A 151 3.84 -3.16 -15.89
C SER A 151 3.90 -3.13 -14.35
N PRO A 152 5.06 -2.79 -13.74
CA PRO A 152 5.15 -2.43 -12.33
C PRO A 152 4.25 -1.25 -11.96
N TYR A 153 3.99 -1.03 -10.66
CA TYR A 153 3.04 -0.01 -10.20
C TYR A 153 3.39 1.40 -10.71
N GLU A 154 4.64 1.82 -10.53
CA GLU A 154 5.13 3.16 -10.86
C GLU A 154 5.02 3.43 -12.36
N VAL A 155 5.40 2.44 -13.19
CA VAL A 155 5.28 2.49 -14.64
C VAL A 155 3.81 2.51 -15.08
N ALA A 156 2.99 1.60 -14.55
CA ALA A 156 1.57 1.50 -14.87
C ALA A 156 0.81 2.79 -14.52
N LYS A 157 1.18 3.44 -13.40
CA LYS A 157 0.63 4.71 -12.96
C LYS A 157 0.89 5.82 -13.99
N ILE A 158 2.15 5.97 -14.43
CA ILE A 158 2.52 6.99 -15.41
C ILE A 158 1.81 6.74 -16.74
N VAL A 159 1.91 5.52 -17.29
CA VAL A 159 1.27 5.18 -18.58
C VAL A 159 -0.24 5.44 -18.51
N THR A 160 -0.93 4.95 -17.49
CA THR A 160 -2.37 5.19 -17.32
C THR A 160 -2.71 6.68 -17.26
N SER A 161 -1.91 7.48 -16.54
CA SER A 161 -2.17 8.92 -16.40
C SER A 161 -2.01 9.71 -17.72
N VAL A 162 -1.10 9.28 -18.59
CA VAL A 162 -0.87 9.89 -19.92
C VAL A 162 -2.03 9.56 -20.87
N PHE A 163 -2.59 8.35 -20.77
CA PHE A 163 -3.74 7.91 -21.58
C PHE A 163 -5.10 8.20 -20.92
N ASN A 164 -5.25 9.34 -20.23
CA ASN A 164 -6.46 9.65 -19.46
C ASN A 164 -7.75 9.86 -20.28
N GLU A 165 -7.62 10.18 -21.57
CA GLU A 165 -8.74 10.27 -22.53
C GLU A 165 -9.06 8.94 -23.23
N ASN A 166 -8.31 7.86 -22.95
CA ASN A 166 -8.52 6.56 -23.58
C ASN A 166 -9.78 5.85 -23.03
N ALA A 167 -10.49 5.09 -23.88
CA ALA A 167 -11.67 4.35 -23.49
C ALA A 167 -11.42 3.33 -22.35
N ASP A 168 -10.21 2.80 -22.25
CA ASP A 168 -9.81 1.86 -21.19
C ASP A 168 -9.38 2.55 -19.89
N TYR A 169 -9.27 3.88 -19.85
CA TYR A 169 -8.67 4.62 -18.73
C TYR A 169 -9.26 4.21 -17.38
N LYS A 170 -10.59 4.13 -17.26
CA LYS A 170 -11.23 3.77 -15.99
C LYS A 170 -10.80 2.38 -15.49
N LYS A 171 -10.72 1.39 -16.38
CA LYS A 171 -10.28 0.03 -16.02
C LYS A 171 -8.78 0.00 -15.73
N ALA A 172 -7.99 0.76 -16.48
CA ALA A 172 -6.56 0.89 -16.24
C ALA A 172 -6.28 1.52 -14.86
N ASP A 173 -7.03 2.56 -14.48
CA ASP A 173 -6.95 3.22 -13.17
C ASP A 173 -7.31 2.26 -12.02
N GLU A 174 -8.35 1.46 -12.19
CA GLU A 174 -8.71 0.38 -11.25
C GLU A 174 -7.57 -0.65 -11.08
N ILE A 175 -6.90 -1.06 -12.16
CA ILE A 175 -5.75 -1.99 -12.11
C ILE A 175 -4.57 -1.33 -11.38
N VAL A 176 -4.27 -0.06 -11.69
CA VAL A 176 -3.21 0.70 -11.01
C VAL A 176 -3.52 0.82 -9.52
N TYR A 177 -4.77 1.07 -9.15
CA TYR A 177 -5.19 1.12 -7.76
C TYR A 177 -5.02 -0.22 -7.03
N LEU A 178 -5.36 -1.34 -7.68
CA LEU A 178 -5.10 -2.67 -7.11
C LEU A 178 -3.61 -2.93 -6.90
N LYS A 179 -2.74 -2.48 -7.82
CA LYS A 179 -1.28 -2.54 -7.63
C LYS A 179 -0.82 -1.69 -6.45
N TYR A 180 -1.34 -0.46 -6.32
CA TYR A 180 -1.06 0.43 -5.18
C TYR A 180 -1.42 -0.21 -3.85
N THR A 181 -2.63 -0.76 -3.72
CA THR A 181 -3.12 -1.36 -2.47
C THR A 181 -2.35 -2.62 -2.07
N LYS A 182 -1.77 -3.33 -3.04
CA LYS A 182 -0.86 -4.46 -2.77
C LYS A 182 0.46 -4.01 -2.15
N LEU A 183 0.99 -2.85 -2.55
CA LEU A 183 2.21 -2.26 -2.00
C LEU A 183 1.97 -1.51 -0.69
N HIS A 184 0.77 -0.94 -0.53
CA HIS A 184 0.40 -0.05 0.57
C HIS A 184 -0.95 -0.45 1.21
N PRO A 185 -1.08 -1.67 1.78
CA PRO A 185 -2.32 -2.14 2.37
C PRO A 185 -2.82 -1.25 3.52
N GLU A 186 -1.94 -0.53 4.21
CA GLU A 186 -2.24 0.42 5.28
C GLU A 186 -2.98 1.69 4.84
N ASN A 187 -2.98 1.97 3.53
CA ASN A 187 -3.61 3.15 2.96
C ASN A 187 -4.97 2.86 2.30
N ILE A 188 -5.37 1.59 2.17
CA ILE A 188 -6.62 1.18 1.51
C ILE A 188 -7.80 2.04 1.95
N LEU A 189 -8.09 2.11 3.26
CA LEU A 189 -9.28 2.83 3.75
C LEU A 189 -9.20 4.34 3.52
N LYS A 190 -7.98 4.91 3.46
CA LYS A 190 -7.78 6.34 3.19
C LYS A 190 -7.98 6.70 1.72
N THR A 191 -7.79 5.74 0.81
CA THR A 191 -7.76 5.98 -0.64
C THR A 191 -8.90 5.30 -1.40
N ILE A 192 -9.70 4.42 -0.77
CA ILE A 192 -10.73 3.63 -1.44
C ILE A 192 -11.95 4.45 -1.90
N ARG A 193 -12.10 5.69 -1.41
CA ARG A 193 -13.28 6.54 -1.67
C ARG A 193 -13.73 6.59 -3.15
N PRO A 194 -12.84 6.75 -4.15
CA PRO A 194 -13.24 6.78 -5.56
C PRO A 194 -13.74 5.42 -6.07
N TYR A 195 -13.34 4.34 -5.40
CA TYR A 195 -13.54 2.95 -5.81
C TYR A 195 -14.58 2.21 -4.97
N VAL A 196 -15.33 2.89 -4.09
CA VAL A 196 -16.33 2.23 -3.21
C VAL A 196 -17.44 1.48 -3.97
N LYS A 197 -17.63 1.77 -5.26
CA LYS A 197 -18.59 1.08 -6.14
C LYS A 197 -17.93 0.05 -7.07
N ALA A 198 -16.61 -0.12 -6.98
CA ALA A 198 -15.91 -1.10 -7.80
C ALA A 198 -16.13 -2.51 -7.26
N GLU A 199 -16.12 -3.52 -8.14
CA GLU A 199 -16.39 -4.92 -7.77
C GLU A 199 -15.41 -5.47 -6.72
N PHE A 200 -14.19 -4.93 -6.68
CA PHE A 200 -13.15 -5.34 -5.73
C PHE A 200 -13.24 -4.61 -4.36
N ALA A 201 -14.12 -3.62 -4.20
CA ALA A 201 -14.13 -2.74 -3.03
C ALA A 201 -14.28 -3.51 -1.71
N ASP A 202 -15.25 -4.44 -1.66
CA ASP A 202 -15.48 -5.28 -0.49
C ASP A 202 -14.27 -6.16 -0.15
N SER A 203 -13.58 -6.68 -1.16
CA SER A 203 -12.39 -7.50 -0.96
C SER A 203 -11.23 -6.68 -0.37
N LEU A 204 -11.08 -5.42 -0.82
CA LEU A 204 -10.08 -4.51 -0.26
C LEU A 204 -10.39 -4.15 1.20
N VAL A 205 -11.66 -3.98 1.57
CA VAL A 205 -12.05 -3.75 2.97
C VAL A 205 -11.67 -4.94 3.85
N VAL A 206 -11.83 -6.18 3.37
CA VAL A 206 -11.38 -7.38 4.09
C VAL A 206 -9.86 -7.36 4.28
N ILE A 207 -9.09 -7.01 3.23
CA ILE A 207 -7.63 -6.90 3.32
C ILE A 207 -7.24 -5.82 4.33
N ALA A 208 -7.87 -4.65 4.27
CA ALA A 208 -7.63 -3.57 5.22
C ALA A 208 -7.93 -3.98 6.67
N CYS A 209 -9.02 -4.72 6.89
CA CYS A 209 -9.38 -5.24 8.21
C CYS A 209 -8.35 -6.24 8.74
N LYS A 210 -7.79 -7.11 7.89
CA LYS A 210 -6.72 -8.04 8.31
C LYS A 210 -5.43 -7.29 8.67
N ASN A 211 -5.13 -6.24 7.92
CA ASN A 211 -3.92 -5.46 8.10
C ASN A 211 -3.98 -4.54 9.33
N ASN A 212 -5.11 -3.85 9.52
CA ASN A 212 -5.30 -2.92 10.63
C ASN A 212 -6.80 -2.82 11.03
N PRO A 213 -7.29 -3.72 11.88
CA PRO A 213 -8.69 -3.71 12.30
C PRO A 213 -9.04 -2.51 13.19
N VAL A 214 -8.06 -1.90 13.86
CA VAL A 214 -8.26 -0.66 14.64
C VAL A 214 -8.57 0.51 13.72
N GLN A 215 -7.87 0.63 12.58
CA GLN A 215 -8.19 1.64 11.58
C GLN A 215 -9.58 1.40 10.99
N LEU A 216 -9.93 0.14 10.68
CA LEU A 216 -11.26 -0.21 10.20
C LEU A 216 -12.35 0.21 11.19
N TYR A 217 -12.14 -0.05 12.49
CA TYR A 217 -13.03 0.40 13.57
C TYR A 217 -13.26 1.92 13.52
N SER A 218 -12.19 2.72 13.41
CA SER A 218 -12.30 4.19 13.34
C SER A 218 -13.10 4.67 12.12
N PHE A 219 -12.87 4.08 10.95
CA PHE A 219 -13.65 4.41 9.75
C PHE A 219 -15.12 3.98 9.87
N ALA A 220 -15.38 2.82 10.49
CA ALA A 220 -16.71 2.28 10.68
C ALA A 220 -17.60 3.15 11.60
N GLN A 221 -17.00 3.96 12.49
CA GLN A 221 -17.73 4.92 13.33
C GLN A 221 -18.42 6.02 12.49
N SER A 222 -17.86 6.39 11.33
CA SER A 222 -18.43 7.40 10.45
C SER A 222 -19.38 6.79 9.42
N SER A 223 -20.55 6.33 9.88
CA SER A 223 -21.53 5.63 9.02
C SER A 223 -22.11 6.47 7.87
N SER A 224 -21.90 7.79 7.88
CA SER A 224 -22.31 8.69 6.80
C SER A 224 -21.28 8.82 5.68
N SER A 225 -20.00 8.50 5.97
CA SER A 225 -18.92 8.52 4.97
C SER A 225 -19.08 7.37 3.95
N PRO A 226 -18.66 7.55 2.68
CA PRO A 226 -18.69 6.47 1.70
C PRO A 226 -17.93 5.21 2.15
N GLU A 227 -16.77 5.38 2.77
CA GLU A 227 -15.92 4.32 3.30
C GLU A 227 -16.59 3.62 4.49
N GLY A 228 -17.16 4.40 5.41
CA GLY A 228 -17.91 3.87 6.54
C GLY A 228 -19.15 3.09 6.09
N LYS A 229 -19.90 3.57 5.09
CA LYS A 229 -21.02 2.82 4.50
C LYS A 229 -20.56 1.49 3.92
N LEU A 230 -19.50 1.51 3.10
CA LEU A 230 -18.92 0.32 2.51
C LEU A 230 -18.53 -0.72 3.58
N ILE A 231 -17.88 -0.28 4.68
CA ILE A 231 -17.52 -1.16 5.79
C ILE A 231 -18.76 -1.75 6.47
N ASN A 232 -19.78 -0.93 6.72
CA ASN A 232 -21.00 -1.34 7.43
C ASN A 232 -21.92 -2.25 6.60
N GLU A 233 -21.87 -2.16 5.28
CA GLU A 233 -22.64 -2.98 4.35
C GLU A 233 -21.93 -4.30 3.99
N ASN A 234 -20.62 -4.39 4.28
CA ASN A 234 -19.81 -5.55 3.96
C ASN A 234 -20.33 -6.84 4.61
N THR A 235 -20.33 -7.94 3.85
CA THR A 235 -20.89 -9.21 4.31
C THR A 235 -19.90 -10.12 5.04
N ASN A 236 -18.60 -9.81 4.99
CA ASN A 236 -17.55 -10.62 5.60
C ASN A 236 -17.68 -10.64 7.14
N PRO A 237 -17.63 -11.82 7.79
CA PRO A 237 -17.82 -11.93 9.24
C PRO A 237 -16.85 -11.07 10.06
N MET A 238 -15.57 -11.04 9.71
CA MET A 238 -14.55 -10.27 10.43
C MET A 238 -14.82 -8.76 10.34
N VAL A 239 -15.18 -8.28 9.14
CA VAL A 239 -15.53 -6.87 8.93
C VAL A 239 -16.80 -6.50 9.69
N LYS A 240 -17.81 -7.38 9.66
CA LYS A 240 -19.06 -7.23 10.44
C LYS A 240 -18.79 -7.12 11.94
N THR A 241 -17.92 -7.96 12.49
CA THR A 241 -17.56 -7.91 13.92
C THR A 241 -16.99 -6.54 14.28
N VAL A 242 -16.05 -6.02 13.47
CA VAL A 242 -15.46 -4.69 13.71
C VAL A 242 -16.49 -3.56 13.55
N ALA A 243 -17.35 -3.63 12.52
CA ALA A 243 -18.39 -2.65 12.27
C ALA A 243 -19.50 -2.65 13.34
N GLN A 244 -19.80 -3.81 13.92
CA GLN A 244 -20.70 -3.92 15.07
C GLN A 244 -20.04 -3.36 16.33
N LEU A 245 -18.76 -3.68 16.54
CA LEU A 245 -17.99 -3.16 17.66
C LEU A 245 -17.90 -1.62 17.63
N SER A 246 -17.79 -1.00 16.44
CA SER A 246 -17.76 0.47 16.31
C SER A 246 -19.05 1.18 16.72
N LYS A 247 -20.15 0.44 16.88
CA LYS A 247 -21.45 0.93 17.35
C LYS A 247 -21.78 0.49 18.78
N THR A 248 -20.90 -0.28 19.40
CA THR A 248 -21.15 -0.86 20.72
C THR A 248 -20.81 0.15 21.82
N ALA A 249 -21.70 0.31 22.80
CA ALA A 249 -21.41 1.11 23.99
C ALA A 249 -20.19 0.55 24.72
N ASN A 250 -19.36 1.42 25.31
CA ASN A 250 -18.13 1.02 25.99
C ASN A 250 -17.18 0.18 25.12
N ALA A 251 -17.17 0.39 23.79
CA ALA A 251 -16.37 -0.38 22.84
C ALA A 251 -14.89 -0.56 23.24
N LEU A 252 -14.27 0.42 23.92
CA LEU A 252 -12.89 0.32 24.40
C LEU A 252 -12.64 -0.87 25.33
N PHE A 253 -13.66 -1.33 26.07
CA PHE A 253 -13.57 -2.52 26.91
C PHE A 253 -13.55 -3.84 26.10
N TYR A 254 -13.83 -3.80 24.80
CA TYR A 254 -13.77 -4.98 23.94
C TYR A 254 -12.45 -5.06 23.17
N PHE A 255 -11.72 -3.94 23.03
CA PHE A 255 -10.44 -3.87 22.31
C PHE A 255 -9.38 -4.88 22.79
N PRO A 256 -9.20 -5.13 24.09
CA PRO A 256 -8.29 -6.16 24.59
C PRO A 256 -8.51 -7.56 24.00
N PHE A 257 -9.75 -7.83 23.56
CA PHE A 257 -10.20 -9.12 23.05
C PHE A 257 -10.36 -9.11 21.53
N LEU A 258 -9.85 -8.10 20.83
CA LEU A 258 -10.08 -7.93 19.40
C LEU A 258 -9.59 -9.14 18.59
N ASP A 259 -8.43 -9.71 18.91
CA ASP A 259 -7.95 -10.93 18.23
C ASP A 259 -8.92 -12.12 18.41
N ASP A 260 -9.37 -12.37 19.64
CA ASP A 260 -10.35 -13.41 19.95
C ASP A 260 -11.72 -13.15 19.29
N LEU A 261 -12.14 -11.89 19.16
CA LEU A 261 -13.37 -11.49 18.47
C LEU A 261 -13.26 -11.71 16.95
N LEU A 262 -12.12 -11.38 16.35
CA LEU A 262 -11.90 -11.52 14.91
C LEU A 262 -11.69 -12.99 14.49
N SER A 263 -11.11 -13.80 15.36
CA SER A 263 -10.98 -15.25 15.15
C SER A 263 -12.26 -16.03 15.47
N GLY A 264 -13.25 -15.39 16.10
CA GLY A 264 -14.50 -16.02 16.54
C GLY A 264 -14.34 -16.88 17.80
N LYS A 265 -13.19 -16.85 18.48
CA LYS A 265 -12.97 -17.51 19.77
C LYS A 265 -13.84 -16.90 20.88
N LYS A 266 -14.15 -15.60 20.77
CA LYS A 266 -15.09 -14.88 21.64
C LYS A 266 -16.13 -14.14 20.81
N THR A 267 -17.31 -13.90 21.41
CA THR A 267 -18.34 -13.03 20.83
C THR A 267 -18.59 -11.80 21.70
N LEU A 268 -19.22 -10.77 21.14
CA LEU A 268 -19.57 -9.55 21.89
C LEU A 268 -20.55 -9.87 23.03
N GLU A 269 -21.45 -10.82 22.82
CA GLU A 269 -22.47 -11.26 23.78
C GLU A 269 -21.84 -11.97 24.99
N GLN A 270 -20.70 -12.64 24.82
CA GLN A 270 -19.96 -13.26 25.92
C GLN A 270 -19.26 -12.22 26.80
N ILE A 271 -18.86 -11.09 26.22
CA ILE A 271 -18.13 -10.01 26.91
C ILE A 271 -19.11 -9.01 27.54
N LYS A 272 -20.26 -8.77 26.90
CA LYS A 272 -21.23 -7.76 27.30
C LYS A 272 -21.66 -7.81 28.78
N PRO A 273 -21.92 -8.98 29.40
CA PRO A 273 -22.28 -9.05 30.82
C PRO A 273 -21.20 -8.53 31.77
N LEU A 274 -19.94 -8.54 31.35
CA LEU A 274 -18.82 -8.06 32.16
C LEU A 274 -18.62 -6.55 32.03
N VAL A 275 -18.83 -6.02 30.82
CA VAL A 275 -18.66 -4.59 30.52
C VAL A 275 -19.86 -3.77 30.99
N GLY A 276 -21.06 -4.31 30.86
CA GLY A 276 -22.31 -3.61 31.16
C GLY A 276 -22.61 -2.44 30.22
N ASP A 277 -23.77 -1.82 30.45
CA ASP A 277 -24.22 -0.63 29.73
C ASP A 277 -23.90 0.67 30.53
N GLY A 278 -23.08 0.57 31.58
CA GLY A 278 -22.65 1.65 32.48
C GLY A 278 -22.15 1.13 33.83
N ASP A 279 -21.66 2.04 34.71
CA ASP A 279 -20.98 1.70 35.98
C ASP A 279 -21.77 0.74 36.89
N ALA A 280 -23.11 0.86 36.93
CA ALA A 280 -23.96 0.03 37.77
C ALA A 280 -24.03 -1.46 37.34
N SER A 281 -23.64 -1.76 36.10
CA SER A 281 -23.71 -3.09 35.49
C SER A 281 -22.35 -3.67 35.13
N TYR A 282 -21.27 -2.97 35.47
CA TYR A 282 -19.91 -3.37 35.16
C TYR A 282 -19.36 -4.33 36.22
N ASP A 283 -19.05 -5.57 35.83
CA ASP A 283 -18.39 -6.55 36.69
C ASP A 283 -16.87 -6.38 36.59
N SER A 284 -16.33 -5.54 37.46
CA SER A 284 -14.90 -5.22 37.49
C SER A 284 -14.01 -6.44 37.77
N ILE A 285 -14.46 -7.39 38.59
CA ILE A 285 -13.70 -8.59 38.94
C ILE A 285 -13.72 -9.59 37.79
N GLY A 286 -14.91 -9.88 37.25
CA GLY A 286 -15.06 -10.79 36.12
C GLY A 286 -14.35 -10.27 34.86
N TYR A 287 -14.44 -8.97 34.59
CA TYR A 287 -13.72 -8.33 33.49
C TYR A 287 -12.20 -8.41 33.68
N TYR A 288 -11.69 -8.12 34.89
CA TYR A 288 -10.27 -8.22 35.19
C TYR A 288 -9.74 -9.66 35.02
N ARG A 289 -10.47 -10.64 35.54
CA ARG A 289 -10.17 -12.06 35.34
C ARG A 289 -10.11 -12.44 33.86
N MET A 290 -11.02 -11.91 33.04
CA MET A 290 -11.00 -12.15 31.60
C MET A 290 -9.76 -11.54 30.93
N LEU A 291 -9.34 -10.34 31.31
CA LEU A 291 -8.08 -9.74 30.81
C LEU A 291 -6.87 -10.62 31.15
N VAL A 292 -6.78 -11.11 32.40
CA VAL A 292 -5.69 -11.99 32.84
C VAL A 292 -5.65 -13.27 32.01
N ASN A 293 -6.80 -13.93 31.83
CA ASN A 293 -6.88 -15.15 31.02
C ASN A 293 -6.47 -14.91 29.56
N THR A 294 -6.89 -13.79 28.98
CA THR A 294 -6.49 -13.42 27.61
C THR A 294 -4.99 -13.14 27.52
N GLU A 295 -4.37 -12.48 28.49
CA GLU A 295 -2.92 -12.22 28.50
C GLU A 295 -2.13 -13.53 28.57
N ILE A 296 -2.58 -14.49 29.38
CA ILE A 296 -1.96 -15.82 29.45
C ILE A 296 -2.04 -16.53 28.10
N ASP A 297 -3.22 -16.52 27.47
CA ASP A 297 -3.43 -17.17 26.17
C ASP A 297 -2.60 -16.51 25.06
N TYR A 298 -2.58 -15.18 25.02
CA TYR A 298 -1.81 -14.40 24.04
C TYR A 298 -0.32 -14.58 24.24
N PHE A 299 0.14 -14.64 25.49
CA PHE A 299 1.55 -14.90 25.79
C PHE A 299 2.01 -16.28 25.32
N LYS A 300 1.16 -17.32 25.46
CA LYS A 300 1.46 -18.67 24.93
C LYS A 300 1.63 -18.68 23.40
N ARG A 301 0.87 -17.85 22.68
CA ARG A 301 0.94 -17.73 21.21
C ARG A 301 2.24 -17.09 20.73
N MET A 302 2.75 -16.10 21.46
CA MET A 302 4.04 -15.49 21.15
C MET A 302 5.23 -16.45 21.33
N ALA A 303 5.05 -17.56 22.06
CA ALA A 303 6.05 -18.60 22.22
C ALA A 303 6.04 -19.61 21.04
N PRO A 304 7.11 -20.41 20.85
CA PRO A 304 7.07 -21.53 19.92
C PRO A 304 5.90 -22.48 20.24
N PRO A 305 5.21 -23.04 19.23
CA PRO A 305 5.56 -23.00 17.81
C PRO A 305 4.97 -21.83 17.01
N ALA A 306 3.99 -21.10 17.55
CA ALA A 306 3.21 -20.14 16.76
C ALA A 306 3.98 -18.85 16.45
N ARG A 307 4.71 -18.29 17.44
CA ARG A 307 5.53 -17.07 17.28
C ARG A 307 4.77 -15.91 16.63
N ASP A 308 3.47 -15.79 16.93
CA ASP A 308 2.59 -14.76 16.40
C ASP A 308 2.22 -13.75 17.49
N THR A 309 2.09 -12.48 17.10
CA THR A 309 1.67 -11.40 18.00
C THR A 309 0.17 -11.17 17.82
N PRO A 310 -0.65 -11.35 18.88
CA PRO A 310 -2.08 -11.09 18.80
C PRO A 310 -2.41 -9.62 18.55
N ILE A 311 -3.53 -9.40 17.86
CA ILE A 311 -4.05 -8.07 17.55
C ILE A 311 -4.43 -7.32 18.84
N ALA A 312 -4.09 -6.04 18.89
CA ALA A 312 -4.40 -5.13 20.00
C ALA A 312 -3.87 -5.60 21.38
N MET A 313 -2.81 -6.41 21.40
CA MET A 313 -2.12 -6.77 22.64
C MET A 313 -1.44 -5.56 23.30
N PHE A 314 -0.86 -4.68 22.48
CA PHE A 314 -0.13 -3.49 22.87
C PHE A 314 -0.80 -2.20 22.35
N GLY A 315 -0.33 -1.06 22.85
CA GLY A 315 -0.85 0.26 22.47
C GLY A 315 -2.01 0.72 23.36
N ALA A 316 -2.48 1.94 23.10
CA ALA A 316 -3.57 2.55 23.87
C ALA A 316 -4.85 1.70 23.78
N ASN A 317 -5.48 1.42 24.93
CA ASN A 317 -6.64 0.53 25.05
C ASN A 317 -6.40 -0.92 24.63
N GLY A 318 -5.14 -1.30 24.34
CA GLY A 318 -4.76 -2.69 24.11
C GLY A 318 -4.81 -3.52 25.40
N LEU A 319 -4.62 -4.82 25.27
CA LEU A 319 -4.75 -5.77 26.38
C LEU A 319 -3.91 -5.38 27.60
N ARG A 320 -2.62 -5.12 27.42
CA ARG A 320 -1.71 -4.81 28.56
C ARG A 320 -1.98 -3.45 29.18
N ASP A 321 -2.31 -2.45 28.35
CA ASP A 321 -2.67 -1.12 28.83
C ASP A 321 -3.95 -1.16 29.66
N MET A 322 -4.97 -1.86 29.16
CA MET A 322 -6.22 -2.09 29.90
C MET A 322 -5.96 -2.90 31.18
N LEU A 323 -5.19 -3.99 31.12
CA LEU A 323 -4.89 -4.82 32.28
C LEU A 323 -4.20 -4.00 33.37
N LYS A 324 -3.19 -3.19 33.02
CA LYS A 324 -2.55 -2.23 33.95
C LYS A 324 -3.55 -1.23 34.52
N SER A 325 -4.31 -0.56 33.66
CA SER A 325 -5.30 0.45 34.07
C SER A 325 -6.30 -0.13 35.09
N LYS A 326 -6.81 -1.35 34.83
CA LYS A 326 -7.76 -2.03 35.70
C LYS A 326 -7.13 -2.57 36.99
N SER A 327 -5.88 -3.03 36.95
CA SER A 327 -5.11 -3.34 38.16
C SER A 327 -5.01 -2.15 39.10
N ILE A 328 -4.68 -0.98 38.55
CA ILE A 328 -4.54 0.26 39.32
C ILE A 328 -5.90 0.72 39.85
N GLN A 329 -6.88 0.83 38.95
CA GLN A 329 -8.19 1.39 39.23
C GLN A 329 -8.97 0.61 40.29
N HIS A 330 -8.99 -0.72 40.20
CA HIS A 330 -9.90 -1.55 41.00
C HIS A 330 -9.27 -2.18 42.24
N PHE A 331 -7.94 -2.21 42.34
CA PHE A 331 -7.26 -2.93 43.41
C PHE A 331 -6.20 -2.07 44.10
N ILE A 332 -5.18 -1.62 43.36
CA ILE A 332 -4.01 -0.97 43.95
C ILE A 332 -4.38 0.37 44.59
N LYS A 333 -5.23 1.18 43.94
CA LYS A 333 -5.67 2.46 44.51
C LYS A 333 -6.30 2.28 45.88
N HIS A 334 -7.18 1.28 46.05
CA HIS A 334 -7.83 1.00 47.33
C HIS A 334 -6.86 0.50 48.40
N ILE A 335 -5.85 -0.30 48.03
CA ILE A 335 -4.80 -0.73 48.97
C ILE A 335 -3.96 0.47 49.42
N ASN A 336 -3.56 1.33 48.47
CA ASN A 336 -2.71 2.50 48.74
C ASN A 336 -3.45 3.55 49.57
N GLU A 337 -4.75 3.77 49.33
CA GLU A 337 -5.58 4.68 50.13
C GLU A 337 -5.67 4.24 51.60
N LEU A 338 -5.51 2.95 51.87
CA LEU A 338 -5.57 2.35 53.21
C LEU A 338 -4.18 1.93 53.73
N HIS A 339 -3.10 2.50 53.21
CA HIS A 339 -1.73 2.04 53.50
C HIS A 339 -1.29 2.20 54.97
N ASP A 340 -1.93 3.09 55.72
CA ASP A 340 -1.71 3.37 57.13
C ASP A 340 -2.59 2.48 58.06
N VAL A 341 -3.59 1.79 57.49
CA VAL A 341 -4.49 0.90 58.23
C VAL A 341 -3.77 -0.39 58.60
N SER A 342 -3.59 -0.63 59.91
CA SER A 342 -2.93 -1.82 60.45
C SER A 342 -3.75 -3.11 60.29
N ASN A 343 -5.08 -3.01 60.19
CA ASN A 343 -5.95 -4.15 59.96
C ASN A 343 -5.90 -4.61 58.49
N LEU A 344 -5.15 -5.68 58.23
CA LEU A 344 -4.94 -6.21 56.88
C LEU A 344 -6.23 -6.70 56.20
N SER A 345 -7.21 -7.21 56.95
CA SER A 345 -8.49 -7.63 56.39
C SER A 345 -9.30 -6.46 55.82
N VAL A 346 -9.07 -5.25 56.33
CA VAL A 346 -9.67 -4.01 55.79
C VAL A 346 -8.83 -3.48 54.64
N ARG A 347 -7.51 -3.32 54.84
CA ARG A 347 -6.59 -2.79 53.83
C ARG A 347 -6.56 -3.61 52.54
N MET A 348 -6.54 -4.94 52.65
CA MET A 348 -6.43 -5.85 51.52
C MET A 348 -7.78 -6.38 51.01
N LYS A 349 -8.90 -5.79 51.47
CA LYS A 349 -10.24 -6.28 51.11
C LYS A 349 -10.48 -6.29 49.60
N ALA A 350 -9.95 -5.30 48.87
CA ALA A 350 -10.14 -5.16 47.43
C ALA A 350 -9.60 -6.36 46.62
N ILE A 351 -8.57 -7.03 47.11
CA ILE A 351 -7.90 -8.14 46.40
C ILE A 351 -8.36 -9.54 46.86
N GLN A 352 -9.16 -9.63 47.92
CA GLN A 352 -9.71 -10.91 48.41
C GLN A 352 -10.44 -11.74 47.34
N PRO A 353 -11.14 -11.15 46.35
CA PRO A 353 -11.79 -11.92 45.28
C PRO A 353 -10.83 -12.51 44.23
N LEU A 354 -9.54 -12.13 44.25
CA LEU A 354 -8.56 -12.53 43.26
C LEU A 354 -7.86 -13.84 43.64
N ASN A 355 -7.60 -14.70 42.66
CA ASN A 355 -6.73 -15.87 42.85
C ASN A 355 -5.24 -15.49 42.71
N SER A 356 -4.35 -16.45 42.99
CA SER A 356 -2.89 -16.24 42.93
C SER A 356 -2.39 -15.74 41.57
N THR A 357 -2.94 -16.24 40.47
CA THR A 357 -2.57 -15.81 39.12
C THR A 357 -3.01 -14.36 38.86
N GLU A 358 -4.24 -14.02 39.25
CA GLU A 358 -4.78 -12.66 39.12
C GLU A 358 -3.98 -11.67 39.98
N LEU A 359 -3.60 -12.05 41.19
CA LEU A 359 -2.73 -11.27 42.07
C LEU A 359 -1.36 -11.02 41.44
N TYR A 360 -0.76 -12.06 40.86
CA TYR A 360 0.54 -11.93 40.16
C TYR A 360 0.48 -10.87 39.05
N TYR A 361 -0.54 -10.94 38.18
CA TYR A 361 -0.70 -9.96 37.11
C TYR A 361 -0.98 -8.56 37.64
N MET A 362 -1.75 -8.43 38.73
CA MET A 362 -2.00 -7.14 39.37
C MET A 362 -0.70 -6.50 39.86
N MET A 363 0.15 -7.28 40.53
CA MET A 363 1.44 -6.81 41.05
C MET A 363 2.40 -6.43 39.92
N VAL A 364 2.53 -7.28 38.89
CA VAL A 364 3.45 -7.03 37.78
C VAL A 364 3.01 -5.83 36.93
N MET A 365 1.72 -5.74 36.60
CA MET A 365 1.24 -4.66 35.74
C MET A 365 1.20 -3.30 36.47
N GLY A 366 1.02 -3.31 37.79
CA GLY A 366 0.97 -2.11 38.63
C GLY A 366 2.18 -1.92 39.53
N GLU A 367 3.32 -2.53 39.22
CA GLU A 367 4.50 -2.54 40.08
C GLU A 367 4.94 -1.14 40.50
N SER A 368 4.94 -0.20 39.55
CA SER A 368 5.28 1.21 39.75
C SER A 368 4.33 1.97 40.66
N ASP A 369 3.11 1.46 40.83
CA ASP A 369 1.99 2.17 41.44
C ASP A 369 1.62 1.57 42.81
N LEU A 370 2.04 0.34 43.12
CA LEU A 370 1.78 -0.30 44.41
C LEU A 370 2.86 0.08 45.44
N TYR A 371 2.44 0.56 46.61
CA TYR A 371 3.39 0.85 47.69
C TYR A 371 4.19 -0.39 48.09
N THR A 372 5.51 -0.23 48.22
CA THR A 372 6.45 -1.32 48.54
C THR A 372 6.13 -2.01 49.87
N SER A 373 5.51 -1.30 50.82
CA SER A 373 5.05 -1.88 52.09
C SER A 373 3.95 -2.93 51.91
N SER A 374 3.14 -2.83 50.85
CA SER A 374 2.04 -3.75 50.56
C SER A 374 2.53 -5.14 50.16
N TYR A 375 3.75 -5.28 49.61
CA TYR A 375 4.33 -6.57 49.19
C TYR A 375 4.71 -7.49 50.37
N LYS A 376 4.65 -6.99 51.61
CA LYS A 376 4.97 -7.75 52.82
C LYS A 376 3.78 -8.57 53.36
N HIS A 377 2.62 -8.42 52.74
CA HIS A 377 1.33 -8.99 53.16
C HIS A 377 0.70 -9.67 51.95
#